data_AF-A0A370HZR4-F1
#
_entry.id   AF-A0A370HZR4-F1
#
_cell.length_a   1.000
_cell.length_b   1.000
_cell.length_c   1.000
_cell.angle_alpha   90.00
_cell.angle_beta   90.00
_cell.angle_gamma   90.00
#
_symmetry.space_group_name_H-M   'P 1'
#
loop_
_entity.id
_entity.type
_entity.pdbx_description
1 polymer ?
#
loop_
_entity_poly.entity_id
_entity_poly.type
_entity_poly.pdbx_seq_one_letter_code
_entity_poly.pdbx_strand_id
1 'polypeptide(L)'
;MVSIVGLVERPGLLHLPPGSRVADAVSLAVAREGADLATLNLAQRLTDGDQVIVGAHTPTPGPPQLGSAIIPAGQLTPATRTSPTPQPKINLNTATESDLDTLPGIGPTMARAILTWRADHGHFTTLDQLSEIPGIGPTRAARLRPLVTL
;
A
#
# COMPACT_ATOMS: atom_id res chain seq x y z
N MET A 1 15.05 -9.00 22.89
CA MET A 1 14.31 -7.73 22.97
C MET A 1 13.35 -7.67 21.79
N VAL A 2 12.09 -7.34 22.05
CA VAL A 2 11.03 -7.23 21.03
C VAL A 2 10.37 -5.87 21.19
N SER A 3 10.09 -5.19 20.09
CA SER A 3 9.39 -3.90 20.09
C SER A 3 7.89 -4.11 19.98
N ILE A 4 7.10 -3.54 20.87
CA ILE A 4 5.63 -3.56 20.78
C ILE A 4 5.10 -2.14 20.58
N VAL A 5 4.28 -1.97 19.56
CA VAL A 5 3.65 -0.69 19.21
C VAL A 5 2.18 -0.88 18.85
N GLY A 6 1.41 0.21 18.88
CA GLY A 6 -0.01 0.20 18.53
C GLY A 6 -0.94 0.24 19.74
N LEU A 7 -2.09 -0.44 19.64
CA LEU A 7 -3.20 -0.36 20.58
C LEU A 7 -2.99 -1.23 21.84
N VAL A 8 -1.92 -0.92 22.58
CA VAL A 8 -1.55 -1.56 23.84
C VAL A 8 -1.41 -0.52 24.95
N GLU A 9 -1.51 -0.94 26.21
CA GLU A 9 -1.33 -0.05 27.37
C GLU A 9 0.13 0.34 27.55
N ARG A 10 1.04 -0.62 27.36
CA ARG A 10 2.49 -0.46 27.57
C ARG A 10 3.28 -0.70 26.28
N PRO A 11 3.25 0.24 25.31
CA PRO A 11 4.11 0.15 24.14
C PRO A 11 5.59 0.39 24.53
N GLY A 12 6.51 -0.18 23.74
CA GLY A 12 7.94 -0.02 23.95
C GLY A 12 8.72 -1.32 23.75
N LEU A 13 9.97 -1.33 24.20
CA LEU A 13 10.87 -2.47 24.12
C LEU A 13 10.65 -3.42 25.31
N LEU A 14 10.31 -4.67 25.02
CA LEU A 14 10.18 -5.73 26.02
C LEU A 14 11.36 -6.70 25.97
N HIS A 15 11.83 -7.09 27.13
CA HIS A 15 12.75 -8.20 27.31
C HIS A 15 11.94 -9.47 27.55
N LEU A 16 12.05 -10.42 26.63
CA LEU A 16 11.36 -11.70 26.69
C LEU A 16 12.38 -12.83 26.77
N PRO A 17 12.11 -13.90 27.53
CA PRO A 17 12.92 -15.12 27.49
C PRO A 17 13.04 -15.68 26.07
N PRO A 18 14.16 -16.38 25.75
CA PRO A 18 14.29 -17.07 24.47
C PRO A 18 13.16 -18.08 24.26
N GLY A 19 12.53 -18.04 23.08
CA GLY A 19 11.42 -18.93 22.74
C GLY A 19 10.03 -18.43 23.16
N SER A 20 9.93 -17.25 23.77
CA SER A 20 8.64 -16.57 23.98
C SER A 20 7.88 -16.36 22.68
N ARG A 21 6.56 -16.35 22.80
CA ARG A 21 5.63 -16.19 21.68
C ARG A 21 4.99 -14.81 21.68
N VAL A 22 4.32 -14.48 20.57
CA VAL A 22 3.53 -13.24 20.44
C VAL A 22 2.50 -13.09 21.55
N ALA A 23 1.85 -14.19 21.97
CA ALA A 23 0.93 -14.18 23.11
C ALA A 23 1.57 -13.64 24.40
N ASP A 24 2.81 -14.04 24.71
CA ASP A 24 3.53 -13.61 25.91
C ASP A 24 3.83 -12.11 25.85
N ALA A 25 4.24 -11.65 24.67
CA ALA A 25 4.57 -10.26 24.39
C ALA A 25 3.33 -9.35 24.54
N VAL A 26 2.20 -9.75 23.95
CA VAL A 26 0.93 -9.03 24.04
C VAL A 26 0.38 -9.04 25.48
N SER A 27 0.53 -10.15 26.21
CA SER A 27 0.09 -10.25 27.60
C SER A 27 0.85 -9.28 28.52
N LEU A 28 2.15 -9.07 28.26
CA LEU A 28 2.95 -8.08 28.97
C LEU A 28 2.60 -6.64 28.57
N ALA A 29 2.39 -6.36 27.28
CA ALA A 29 2.02 -5.02 26.83
C ALA A 29 0.57 -4.63 27.18
N VAL A 30 -0.29 -5.61 27.45
CA VAL A 30 -1.74 -5.50 27.69
C VAL A 30 -2.45 -4.83 26.51
N ALA A 31 -3.15 -5.63 25.71
CA ALA A 31 -3.94 -5.12 24.59
C ALA A 31 -5.13 -4.30 25.11
N ARG A 32 -5.39 -3.12 24.51
CA ARG A 32 -6.56 -2.31 24.88
C ARG A 32 -7.84 -2.86 24.23
N GLU A 33 -8.98 -2.38 24.71
CA GLU A 33 -10.27 -2.66 24.09
C GLU A 33 -10.26 -2.21 22.61
N GLY A 34 -10.73 -3.10 21.72
CA GLY A 34 -10.69 -2.88 20.27
C GLY A 34 -9.36 -3.24 19.60
N ALA A 35 -8.38 -3.81 20.32
CA ALA A 35 -7.16 -4.32 19.71
C ALA A 35 -7.44 -5.56 18.84
N ASP A 36 -6.84 -5.60 17.66
CA ASP A 36 -6.98 -6.75 16.76
C ASP A 36 -5.97 -7.84 17.12
N LEU A 37 -6.39 -8.77 17.97
CA LEU A 37 -5.59 -9.96 18.27
C LEU A 37 -5.92 -11.13 17.34
N ALA A 38 -7.01 -11.05 16.58
CA ALA A 38 -7.49 -12.14 15.74
C ALA A 38 -6.63 -12.34 14.49
N THR A 39 -6.05 -11.24 13.96
CA THR A 39 -5.14 -11.29 12.82
C THR A 39 -3.69 -11.63 13.20
N LEU A 40 -3.34 -11.56 14.49
CA LEU A 40 -2.02 -11.95 14.97
C LEU A 40 -1.90 -13.46 15.09
N ASN A 41 -0.81 -14.01 14.57
CA ASN A 41 -0.40 -15.36 14.93
C ASN A 41 0.18 -15.36 16.36
N LEU A 42 -0.70 -15.46 17.36
CA LEU A 42 -0.33 -15.46 18.78
C LEU A 42 0.64 -16.60 19.16
N ALA A 43 0.67 -17.68 18.37
CA ALA A 43 1.57 -18.80 18.57
C ALA A 43 2.96 -18.58 17.95
N GLN A 44 3.19 -17.55 17.14
CA GLN A 44 4.49 -17.32 16.53
C GLN A 44 5.57 -17.08 17.59
N ARG A 45 6.72 -17.75 17.46
CA ARG A 45 7.89 -17.50 18.30
C ARG A 45 8.53 -16.17 17.90
N LEU A 46 8.95 -15.41 18.90
CA LEU A 46 9.62 -14.14 18.71
C LEU A 46 11.13 -14.32 18.79
N THR A 47 11.83 -13.60 17.92
CA THR A 47 13.27 -13.44 17.93
C THR A 47 13.68 -12.05 18.38
N ASP A 48 14.94 -11.89 18.78
CA ASP A 48 15.50 -10.59 19.11
C ASP A 48 15.43 -9.66 17.89
N GLY A 49 14.96 -8.43 18.13
CA GLY A 49 14.77 -7.41 17.10
C GLY A 49 13.42 -7.44 16.40
N ASP A 50 12.55 -8.42 16.69
CA ASP A 50 11.20 -8.46 16.13
C ASP A 50 10.36 -7.26 16.60
N GLN A 51 9.45 -6.81 15.75
CA GLN A 51 8.45 -5.80 16.08
C GLN A 51 7.04 -6.39 15.95
N VAL A 52 6.24 -6.23 17.01
CA VAL A 52 4.82 -6.60 17.03
C VAL A 52 3.99 -5.30 17.01
N ILE A 53 3.18 -5.16 15.97
CA ILE A 53 2.24 -4.07 15.78
C ILE A 53 0.86 -4.59 16.14
N VAL A 54 0.20 -3.95 17.11
CA VAL A 54 -1.18 -4.25 17.49
C VAL A 54 -2.08 -3.17 16.90
N GLY A 55 -2.79 -3.49 15.82
CA GLY A 55 -3.75 -2.62 15.17
C GLY A 55 -5.09 -2.58 15.90
N ALA A 56 -6.00 -1.73 15.42
CA ALA A 56 -7.38 -1.72 15.87
C ALA A 56 -8.23 -2.68 15.02
N HIS A 57 -9.07 -3.49 15.68
CA HIS A 57 -10.10 -4.28 15.04
C HIS A 57 -11.24 -3.33 14.65
N THR A 58 -11.24 -2.86 13.42
CA THR A 58 -12.36 -2.08 12.86
C THR A 58 -13.13 -2.97 11.88
N PRO A 59 -14.37 -3.37 12.20
CA PRO A 59 -15.24 -4.07 11.27
C PRO A 59 -15.93 -3.05 10.32
N THR A 60 -15.18 -2.08 9.79
CA THR A 60 -15.71 -1.03 8.90
C THR A 60 -15.41 -1.39 7.45
N PRO A 61 -16.40 -1.35 6.53
CA PRO A 61 -16.13 -1.44 5.10
C PRO A 61 -15.38 -0.18 4.65
N GLY A 62 -14.10 -0.32 4.33
CA GLY A 62 -13.20 0.76 3.94
C GLY A 62 -11.85 0.23 3.47
N PRO A 63 -10.93 1.09 3.01
CA PRO A 63 -9.58 0.65 2.68
C PRO A 63 -8.92 0.00 3.91
N PRO A 64 -8.18 -1.10 3.74
CA PRO A 64 -7.60 -1.84 4.87
C PRO A 64 -6.72 -0.91 5.70
N GLN A 65 -7.17 -0.58 6.90
CA GLN A 65 -6.35 0.09 7.88
C GLN A 65 -5.29 -0.92 8.37
N LEU A 66 -4.06 -0.45 8.64
CA LEU A 66 -2.96 -1.28 9.13
C LEU A 66 -3.44 -2.21 10.26
N GLY A 67 -3.67 -3.47 9.90
CA GLY A 67 -4.01 -4.54 10.84
C GLY A 67 -2.80 -4.87 11.71
N SER A 68 -3.01 -5.77 12.65
CA SER A 68 -1.90 -6.23 13.47
C SER A 68 -0.91 -7.04 12.63
N ALA A 69 0.39 -6.83 12.86
CA ALA A 69 1.45 -7.44 12.06
C ALA A 69 2.68 -7.73 12.93
N ILE A 70 3.45 -8.74 12.53
CA ILE A 70 4.74 -9.06 13.13
C ILE A 70 5.80 -8.84 12.06
N ILE A 71 6.76 -7.97 12.33
CA ILE A 71 7.87 -7.65 11.42
C ILE A 71 9.13 -8.28 12.00
N PRO A 72 9.69 -9.33 11.37
CA PRO A 72 10.93 -9.95 11.82
C PRO A 72 12.11 -8.98 11.75
N ALA A 73 13.06 -9.12 12.67
CA ALA A 73 14.29 -8.30 12.73
C ALA A 73 15.07 -8.26 11.40
N GLY A 74 15.05 -9.36 10.63
CA GLY A 74 15.70 -9.50 9.33
C GLY A 74 14.88 -9.01 8.13
N GLN A 75 13.63 -8.58 8.35
CA GLN A 75 12.72 -8.03 7.33
C GLN A 75 12.41 -6.55 7.56
N LEU A 76 13.06 -5.89 8.53
CA LEU A 76 13.13 -4.44 8.62
C LEU A 76 14.03 -3.90 7.48
N THR A 77 13.57 -4.07 6.23
CA THR A 77 13.84 -3.02 5.25
C THR A 77 13.27 -1.73 5.84
N PRO A 78 14.06 -0.65 5.96
CA PRO A 78 13.60 0.60 6.55
C PRO A 78 12.26 0.95 5.93
N ALA A 79 11.31 1.36 6.79
CA ALA A 79 9.97 1.76 6.42
C ALA A 79 10.00 2.38 5.02
N THR A 80 9.48 1.62 4.05
CA THR A 80 9.20 2.16 2.75
C THR A 80 8.16 3.24 3.04
N ARG A 81 8.62 4.50 3.24
CA ARG A 81 7.98 5.64 2.58
C ARG A 81 7.59 5.05 1.25
N THR A 82 6.30 4.97 0.94
CA THR A 82 5.78 4.51 -0.35
C THR A 82 6.48 5.30 -1.45
N SER A 83 7.72 4.93 -1.77
CA SER A 83 8.26 4.96 -3.08
C SER A 83 7.28 4.09 -3.81
N PRO A 84 6.50 4.63 -4.76
CA PRO A 84 5.73 3.76 -5.62
C PRO A 84 6.77 2.75 -6.12
N THR A 85 6.53 1.45 -5.86
CA THR A 85 6.99 0.42 -6.78
C THR A 85 6.89 1.04 -8.16
N PRO A 86 7.95 1.07 -8.99
CA PRO A 86 7.81 1.58 -10.33
C PRO A 86 6.73 0.72 -10.96
N GLN A 87 5.49 1.21 -10.95
CA GLN A 87 4.44 0.67 -11.76
C GLN A 87 5.06 0.78 -13.15
N PRO A 88 5.18 -0.35 -13.86
CA PRO A 88 5.74 -0.32 -15.21
C PRO A 88 4.99 0.80 -15.94
N LYS A 89 5.73 1.82 -16.38
CA LYS A 89 5.12 3.00 -16.97
C LYS A 89 4.26 2.52 -18.13
N ILE A 90 3.01 2.94 -18.13
CA ILE A 90 2.05 2.48 -19.12
C ILE A 90 2.35 3.19 -20.43
N ASN A 91 2.71 2.44 -21.45
CA ASN A 91 2.99 2.98 -22.77
C ASN A 91 1.65 3.34 -23.45
N LEU A 92 1.40 4.62 -23.72
CA LEU A 92 0.13 5.09 -24.30
C LEU A 92 -0.14 4.54 -25.71
N ASN A 93 0.91 4.24 -26.47
CA ASN A 93 0.81 3.72 -27.83
C ASN A 93 0.49 2.23 -27.86
N THR A 94 0.89 1.46 -26.86
CA THR A 94 0.68 0.00 -26.80
C THR A 94 -0.32 -0.44 -25.71
N ALA A 95 -0.70 0.45 -24.80
CA ALA A 95 -1.61 0.15 -23.71
C ALA A 95 -2.99 -0.29 -24.20
N THR A 96 -3.56 -1.24 -23.45
CA THR A 96 -4.94 -1.69 -23.59
C THR A 96 -5.89 -0.88 -22.72
N GLU A 97 -7.21 -1.01 -22.94
CA GLU A 97 -8.23 -0.36 -22.11
C GLU A 97 -8.05 -0.72 -20.62
N SER A 98 -7.74 -1.99 -20.33
CA SER A 98 -7.52 -2.47 -18.97
C SER A 98 -6.27 -1.86 -18.34
N ASP A 99 -5.18 -1.65 -19.10
CA ASP A 99 -3.97 -1.02 -18.57
C ASP A 99 -4.26 0.44 -18.23
N LEU A 100 -4.95 1.17 -19.11
CA LEU A 100 -5.31 2.57 -18.88
C LEU A 100 -6.26 2.73 -17.69
N ASP A 101 -7.18 1.80 -17.47
CA ASP A 101 -8.10 1.79 -16.31
C ASP A 101 -7.37 1.62 -14.96
N THR A 102 -6.15 1.09 -14.95
CA THR A 102 -5.33 1.05 -13.73
C THR A 102 -4.78 2.41 -13.30
N LEU A 103 -4.84 3.42 -14.17
CA LEU A 103 -4.31 4.75 -13.89
C LEU A 103 -5.24 5.54 -12.95
N PRO A 104 -4.69 6.27 -11.98
CA PRO A 104 -5.49 6.98 -10.99
C PRO A 104 -6.35 8.08 -11.64
N GLY A 105 -7.67 7.90 -11.59
CA GLY A 105 -8.63 8.85 -12.18
C GLY A 105 -8.90 8.66 -13.66
N ILE A 106 -8.39 7.58 -14.27
CA ILE A 106 -8.83 7.07 -15.57
C ILE A 106 -9.75 5.88 -15.26
N GLY A 107 -11.01 6.02 -15.67
CA GLY A 107 -11.97 4.91 -15.67
C GLY A 107 -12.18 4.36 -17.08
N PRO A 108 -13.06 3.35 -17.27
CA PRO A 108 -13.28 2.71 -18.57
C PRO A 108 -13.68 3.70 -19.67
N THR A 109 -14.49 4.71 -19.33
CA THR A 109 -14.89 5.77 -20.28
C THR A 109 -13.69 6.60 -20.77
N MET A 110 -12.75 6.91 -19.88
CA MET A 110 -11.57 7.70 -20.21
C MET A 110 -10.50 6.87 -20.92
N ALA A 111 -10.32 5.61 -20.50
CA ALA A 111 -9.49 4.65 -21.20
C ALA A 111 -9.91 4.51 -22.67
N ARG A 112 -11.23 4.40 -22.92
CA ARG A 112 -11.79 4.38 -24.27
C ARG A 112 -11.52 5.68 -25.04
N ALA A 113 -11.67 6.84 -24.41
CA ALA A 113 -11.40 8.13 -25.04
C ALA A 113 -9.93 8.24 -25.49
N ILE A 114 -8.97 7.72 -24.71
CA ILE A 114 -7.56 7.65 -25.07
C ILE A 114 -7.35 6.77 -26.31
N LEU A 115 -8.02 5.61 -26.38
CA LEU A 115 -7.92 4.71 -27.53
C LEU A 115 -8.56 5.31 -28.79
N THR A 116 -9.70 5.99 -28.66
CA THR A 116 -10.34 6.73 -29.76
C THR A 116 -9.44 7.85 -30.25
N TRP A 117 -8.86 8.65 -29.35
CA TRP A 117 -7.93 9.72 -29.72
C TRP A 117 -6.74 9.17 -30.50
N ARG A 118 -6.18 8.03 -30.06
CA ARG A 118 -5.08 7.32 -30.76
C ARG A 118 -5.47 6.85 -32.16
N ALA A 119 -6.72 6.43 -32.36
CA ALA A 119 -7.22 6.01 -33.67
C ALA A 119 -7.41 7.20 -34.61
N ASP A 120 -7.88 8.33 -34.10
CA ASP A 120 -8.21 9.52 -34.90
C ASP A 120 -6.98 10.40 -35.20
N HIS A 121 -6.07 10.53 -34.24
CA HIS A 121 -4.90 11.44 -34.31
C HIS A 121 -3.57 10.70 -34.51
N GLY A 122 -3.58 9.37 -34.40
CA GLY A 122 -2.39 8.53 -34.48
C GLY A 122 -1.68 8.36 -33.13
N HIS A 123 -0.41 7.96 -33.18
CA HIS A 123 0.39 7.70 -31.99
C HIS A 123 0.67 8.97 -31.18
N PHE A 124 0.71 8.83 -29.86
CA PHE A 124 1.20 9.88 -28.95
C PHE A 124 2.69 10.11 -29.21
N THR A 125 3.04 11.34 -29.54
CA THR A 125 4.44 11.79 -29.72
C THR A 125 4.95 12.54 -28.49
N THR A 126 4.04 13.06 -27.67
CA THR A 126 4.37 13.75 -26.42
C THR A 126 3.37 13.38 -25.33
N LEU A 127 3.81 13.46 -24.06
CA LEU A 127 2.91 13.26 -22.91
C LEU A 127 1.93 14.43 -22.71
N ASP A 128 2.16 15.58 -23.36
CA ASP A 128 1.28 16.75 -23.26
C ASP A 128 -0.03 16.55 -24.03
N GLN A 129 -0.03 15.72 -25.08
CA GLN A 129 -1.21 15.37 -25.87
C GLN A 129 -2.32 14.67 -25.06
N LEU A 130 -2.00 14.10 -23.89
CA LEU A 130 -3.01 13.63 -22.94
C LEU A 130 -4.01 14.72 -22.54
N SER A 131 -3.57 15.99 -22.53
CA SER A 131 -4.42 17.13 -22.17
C SER A 131 -5.37 17.59 -23.30
N GLU A 132 -5.16 17.09 -24.52
CA GLU A 132 -6.03 17.35 -25.67
C GLU A 132 -7.28 16.43 -25.66
N ILE A 133 -7.25 15.38 -24.83
CA ILE A 133 -8.33 14.39 -24.74
C ILE A 133 -9.48 14.97 -23.91
N PRO A 134 -10.72 14.99 -24.45
CA PRO A 134 -11.89 15.45 -23.73
C PRO A 134 -12.08 14.71 -22.40
N GLY A 135 -12.01 15.43 -21.28
CA GLY A 135 -12.14 14.87 -19.93
C GLY A 135 -10.82 14.68 -19.18
N ILE A 136 -9.67 14.74 -19.86
CA ILE A 136 -8.35 14.74 -19.23
C ILE A 136 -7.83 16.17 -19.17
N GLY A 137 -8.21 16.89 -18.11
CA GLY A 137 -7.71 18.24 -17.86
C GLY A 137 -6.21 18.26 -17.48
N PRO A 138 -5.58 19.46 -17.47
CA PRO A 138 -4.15 19.62 -17.20
C PRO A 138 -3.72 19.07 -15.83
N THR A 139 -4.59 19.17 -14.82
CA THR A 139 -4.36 18.60 -13.49
C THR A 139 -4.26 17.07 -13.52
N ARG A 140 -5.09 16.41 -14.34
CA ARG A 140 -5.05 14.94 -14.48
C ARG A 140 -3.86 14.52 -15.30
N ALA A 141 -3.60 15.18 -16.44
CA ALA A 141 -2.42 14.92 -17.25
C ALA A 141 -1.13 15.02 -16.41
N ALA A 142 -0.98 16.06 -15.58
CA ALA A 142 0.18 16.20 -14.68
C ALA A 142 0.35 15.04 -13.69
N ARG A 143 -0.76 14.49 -13.17
CA ARG A 143 -0.74 13.31 -12.29
C ARG A 143 -0.38 12.01 -13.01
N LEU A 144 -0.71 11.92 -14.30
CA LEU A 144 -0.47 10.73 -15.12
C LEU A 144 0.94 10.71 -15.71
N ARG A 145 1.54 11.87 -16.03
CA ARG A 145 2.90 12.01 -16.56
C ARG A 145 3.96 11.10 -15.91
N PRO A 146 4.06 10.96 -14.57
CA PRO A 146 5.05 10.06 -13.97
C PRO A 146 4.77 8.57 -14.16
N LEU A 147 3.53 8.19 -14.51
CA LEU A 147 3.03 6.82 -14.61
C LEU A 147 2.94 6.29 -16.04
N VAL A 148 3.16 7.15 -17.06
CA VAL A 148 2.98 6.79 -18.47
C VAL A 148 4.25 7.03 -19.29
N THR A 149 4.33 6.38 -20.44
CA THR A 149 5.40 6.52 -21.44
C THR A 149 4.82 6.44 -22.86
N LEU A 150 5.65 6.62 -23.88
CA LEU A 150 5.27 6.59 -25.30
C LEU A 150 5.72 5.29 -25.96
#